data_AF-A0A1D3K010-F1
#
_entry.id   AF-A0A1D3K010-F1
#
_cell.length_a   1.000
_cell.length_b   1.000
_cell.length_c   1.000
_cell.angle_alpha   90.00
_cell.angle_beta   90.00
_cell.angle_gamma   90.00
#
_symmetry.space_group_name_H-M   'P 1'
#
loop_
_entity.id
_entity.type
_entity.pdbx_description
1 polymer ?
#
loop_
_entity_poly.entity_id
_entity_poly.type
_entity_poly.pdbx_seq_one_letter_code
_entity_poly.pdbx_strand_id
1 'polypeptide(L)'
;MTVIPHDLLPRLAERLANARPRPMKGTIRSIRGVLLRASVAGVHIGELCQLREPGSGRSLAAEVIGFEDDEAILSPIGSMDGLSTRTEIIATGETLGVSVGDAQLGRVISPMGEFLDGSPPLGVLLRYPLHAEPPAPFSRQLIVHPMSLGVRSIDGLLTLAQGQRMGIFGEPGVGKSSLLASIVRNTNADVIVIALIGERGREVRELLDVQMGAEARRRTVAVVATSDRPAAERVRAAFVATALAEYHRDQGRNVLLLMDSLTRFARAQREIGLAVGEPPTRRGYPPSFFSALPRLLERAGPGATGSITGLYTVLTEGDASMDPVAEETRSILDGHIVLSADLAQRNFFPAVDVLQSRSRLMDQVCGDEQRHLAMRMRELMARRNEIEMLIRVGEYAAGSDPLADEAIERHEAIEAFLRQGANEPSSPDETLKHMRRVMA
;
A
#
# COMPACT_ATOMS: atom_id res chain seq x y z
N MET A 1 45.91 -25.42 11.70
CA MET A 1 45.97 -23.94 11.81
C MET A 1 44.64 -23.39 11.36
N THR A 2 43.83 -22.90 12.28
CA THR A 2 42.52 -22.32 12.00
C THR A 2 42.75 -20.99 11.27
N VAL A 3 42.40 -20.92 10.00
CA VAL A 3 42.50 -19.70 9.20
C VAL A 3 41.44 -18.74 9.73
N ILE A 4 41.87 -17.71 10.46
CA ILE A 4 40.99 -16.62 10.87
C ILE A 4 40.60 -15.86 9.59
N PRO A 5 39.30 -15.69 9.30
CA PRO A 5 38.85 -14.93 8.13
C PRO A 5 39.49 -13.54 8.13
N HIS A 6 40.06 -13.12 6.99
CA HIS A 6 40.77 -11.84 6.85
C HIS A 6 39.88 -10.61 7.15
N ASP A 7 38.55 -10.78 7.15
CA ASP A 7 37.56 -9.75 7.49
C ASP A 7 37.20 -9.70 8.99
N LEU A 8 37.63 -10.67 9.80
CA LEU A 8 37.22 -10.77 11.20
C LEU A 8 37.77 -9.63 12.06
N LEU A 9 39.06 -9.31 11.92
CA LEU A 9 39.71 -8.24 12.69
C LEU A 9 39.14 -6.84 12.37
N PRO A 10 38.97 -6.45 11.10
CA PRO A 10 38.27 -5.20 10.76
C PRO A 10 36.86 -5.11 11.34
N ARG A 11 36.05 -6.18 11.22
CA ARG A 11 34.67 -6.21 11.75
C ARG A 11 34.63 -6.15 13.28
N LEU A 12 35.58 -6.78 13.97
CA LEU A 12 35.68 -6.69 15.43
C LEU A 12 36.14 -5.31 15.89
N ALA A 13 37.09 -4.68 15.19
CA ALA A 13 37.54 -3.32 15.48
C ALA A 13 36.40 -2.29 15.28
N GLU A 14 35.63 -2.43 14.20
CA GLU A 14 34.44 -1.60 13.94
C GLU A 14 33.37 -1.79 15.04
N ARG A 15 33.10 -3.04 15.43
CA ARG A 15 32.17 -3.33 16.53
C ARG A 15 32.64 -2.78 17.88
N LEU A 16 33.94 -2.83 18.15
CA LEU A 16 34.52 -2.30 19.38
C LEU A 16 34.47 -0.76 19.40
N ALA A 17 34.74 -0.11 18.26
CA ALA A 17 34.65 1.34 18.12
C ALA A 17 33.21 1.86 18.30
N ASN A 18 32.22 1.08 17.87
CA ASN A 18 30.79 1.39 18.03
C ASN A 18 30.20 0.88 19.36
N ALA A 19 30.97 0.15 20.17
CA ALA A 19 30.46 -0.40 21.43
C ALA A 19 30.18 0.72 22.43
N ARG A 20 28.98 0.72 23.02
CA ARG A 20 28.59 1.63 24.10
C ARG A 20 28.71 0.89 25.44
N PRO A 21 29.86 0.99 26.17
CA PRO A 21 30.13 0.18 27.36
C PRO A 21 29.23 0.53 28.56
N ARG A 22 28.54 1.68 28.53
CA ARG A 22 27.45 2.04 29.45
C ARG A 22 26.19 2.32 28.65
N PRO A 23 25.33 1.31 28.38
CA PRO A 23 24.05 1.58 27.77
C PRO A 23 23.22 2.49 28.69
N MET A 24 22.55 3.48 28.12
CA MET A 24 21.59 4.29 28.87
C MET A 24 20.42 3.39 29.25
N LYS A 25 20.26 3.17 30.56
CA LYS A 25 19.22 2.31 31.11
C LYS A 25 18.08 3.15 31.68
N GLY A 26 16.86 2.71 31.42
CA GLY A 26 15.64 3.23 31.98
C GLY A 26 14.78 2.14 32.61
N THR A 27 13.62 2.54 33.12
CA THR A 27 12.64 1.64 33.75
C THR A 27 11.23 1.97 33.30
N ILE A 28 10.38 0.93 33.19
CA ILE A 28 8.94 1.11 32.96
C ILE A 28 8.30 1.74 34.19
N ARG A 29 7.60 2.86 34.00
CA ARG A 29 6.86 3.60 35.02
C ARG A 29 5.40 3.17 35.09
N SER A 30 4.76 3.04 33.93
CA SER A 30 3.41 2.49 33.84
C SER A 30 3.16 1.81 32.50
N ILE A 31 2.18 0.91 32.48
CA ILE A 31 1.68 0.24 31.29
C ILE A 31 0.21 0.63 31.15
N ARG A 32 -0.14 1.31 30.05
CA ARG A 32 -1.51 1.76 29.77
C ARG A 32 -1.95 1.22 28.41
N GLY A 33 -2.81 0.19 28.43
CA GLY A 33 -3.23 -0.48 27.21
C GLY A 33 -2.03 -1.06 26.47
N VAL A 34 -1.76 -0.54 25.27
CA VAL A 34 -0.67 -0.99 24.38
C VAL A 34 0.61 -0.14 24.47
N LEU A 35 0.68 0.84 25.37
CA LEU A 35 1.81 1.75 25.51
C LEU A 35 2.48 1.66 26.88
N LEU A 36 3.77 1.91 26.89
CA LEU A 36 4.58 1.98 28.11
C LEU A 36 5.02 3.42 28.32
N ARG A 37 4.86 3.94 29.55
CA ARG A 37 5.56 5.15 29.98
C ARG A 37 6.86 4.74 30.64
N ALA A 38 7.94 5.38 30.25
CA ALA A 38 9.29 4.99 30.59
C ALA A 38 10.12 6.19 31.03
N SER A 39 10.86 6.01 32.11
CA SER A 39 11.91 6.96 32.50
C SER A 39 13.23 6.46 31.90
N VAL A 40 13.64 7.06 30.79
CA VAL A 40 14.87 6.73 30.07
C VAL A 40 15.44 8.02 29.47
N ALA A 41 16.70 8.33 29.79
CA ALA A 41 17.32 9.58 29.37
C ALA A 41 17.95 9.46 27.98
N GLY A 42 17.98 10.58 27.24
CA GLY A 42 18.73 10.72 25.99
C GLY A 42 18.17 9.96 24.79
N VAL A 43 16.95 9.43 24.89
CA VAL A 43 16.26 8.80 23.76
C VAL A 43 15.63 9.84 22.84
N HIS A 44 15.41 9.48 21.58
CA HIS A 44 14.72 10.32 20.59
C HIS A 44 13.52 9.61 19.96
N ILE A 45 12.57 10.37 19.38
CA ILE A 45 11.42 9.80 18.67
C ILE A 45 11.93 8.93 17.51
N GLY A 46 11.37 7.71 17.37
CA GLY A 46 11.77 6.70 16.39
C GLY A 46 12.96 5.82 16.82
N GLU A 47 13.53 6.06 18.01
CA GLU A 47 14.62 5.25 18.53
C GLU A 47 14.11 3.86 18.95
N LEU A 48 14.86 2.84 18.56
CA LEU A 48 14.66 1.48 19.03
C LEU A 48 15.20 1.33 20.46
N CYS A 49 14.37 0.81 21.35
CA CYS A 49 14.72 0.41 22.71
C CYS A 49 14.58 -1.11 22.85
N GLN A 50 15.43 -1.72 23.69
CA GLN A 50 15.26 -3.10 24.13
C GLN A 50 14.71 -3.13 25.56
N LEU A 51 13.56 -3.77 25.74
CA LEU A 51 12.92 -4.04 27.02
C LEU A 51 13.40 -5.41 27.51
N ARG A 52 14.24 -5.42 28.54
CA ARG A 52 14.83 -6.64 29.09
C ARG A 52 14.25 -6.94 30.46
N GLU A 53 13.56 -8.06 30.60
CA GLU A 53 13.06 -8.50 31.90
C GLU A 53 14.20 -9.13 32.71
N PRO A 54 14.50 -8.62 33.93
CA PRO A 54 15.44 -9.28 34.82
C PRO A 54 14.90 -10.65 35.27
N GLY A 55 15.70 -11.69 35.13
CA GLY A 55 15.41 -13.04 35.67
C GLY A 55 14.89 -14.06 34.65
N SER A 56 14.10 -13.67 33.66
CA SER A 56 13.67 -14.58 32.58
C SER A 56 14.61 -14.58 31.37
N GLY A 57 15.42 -13.52 31.22
CA GLY A 57 16.25 -13.31 30.04
C GLY A 57 15.46 -12.89 28.78
N ARG A 58 14.14 -12.69 28.88
CA ARG A 58 13.31 -12.22 27.78
C ARG A 58 13.70 -10.78 27.39
N SER A 59 13.72 -10.54 26.08
CA SER A 59 13.96 -9.23 25.49
C SER A 59 12.87 -8.96 24.48
N LEU A 60 12.26 -7.77 24.56
CA LEU A 60 11.24 -7.29 23.65
C LEU A 60 11.70 -5.95 23.05
N ALA A 61 11.52 -5.74 21.76
CA ALA A 61 11.81 -4.45 21.15
C ALA A 61 10.69 -3.44 21.47
N ALA A 62 11.01 -2.16 21.53
CA ALA A 62 10.04 -1.08 21.62
C ALA A 62 10.52 0.16 20.86
N GLU A 63 9.60 0.94 20.31
CA GLU A 63 9.92 2.21 19.64
C GLU A 63 9.47 3.39 20.49
N VAL A 64 10.29 4.44 20.56
CA VAL A 64 9.90 5.72 21.15
C VAL A 64 8.96 6.45 20.21
N ILE A 65 7.68 6.55 20.59
CA ILE A 65 6.65 7.20 19.76
C ILE A 65 6.34 8.63 20.19
N GLY A 66 6.82 9.05 21.36
CA GLY A 66 6.58 10.40 21.88
C GLY A 66 7.11 10.59 23.29
N PHE A 67 6.81 11.76 23.85
CA PHE A 67 7.15 12.14 25.21
C PHE A 67 5.94 12.80 25.87
N GLU A 68 5.74 12.52 27.14
CA GLU A 68 4.75 13.19 27.99
C GLU A 68 5.44 13.55 29.30
N ASP A 69 5.45 14.83 29.63
CA ASP A 69 6.29 15.40 30.69
C ASP A 69 7.78 15.03 30.48
N ASP A 70 8.41 14.40 31.47
CA ASP A 70 9.79 13.91 31.44
C ASP A 70 9.88 12.39 31.14
N GLU A 71 8.80 11.78 30.64
CA GLU A 71 8.73 10.35 30.34
C GLU A 71 8.62 10.07 28.84
N ALA A 72 9.36 9.07 28.37
CA ALA A 72 9.23 8.55 27.03
C ALA A 72 7.99 7.64 26.94
N ILE A 73 7.22 7.80 25.87
CA ILE A 73 6.15 6.88 25.49
C ILE A 73 6.72 5.87 24.51
N LEU A 74 6.68 4.59 24.87
CA LEU A 74 7.17 3.49 24.08
C LEU A 74 6.01 2.63 23.57
N SER A 75 6.07 2.27 22.28
CA SER A 75 5.22 1.24 21.69
C SER A 75 5.99 -0.08 21.64
N PRO A 76 5.60 -1.11 22.40
CA PRO A 76 6.21 -2.43 22.36
C PRO A 76 5.97 -3.10 21.02
N ILE A 77 6.94 -3.92 20.66
CA ILE A 77 7.02 -4.57 19.37
C ILE A 77 6.93 -6.09 19.61
N GLY A 78 5.69 -6.56 19.78
CA GLY A 78 5.35 -7.94 20.11
C GLY A 78 4.56 -8.07 21.43
N SER A 79 4.47 -9.28 21.98
CA SER A 79 3.72 -9.53 23.20
C SER A 79 4.35 -8.85 24.42
N MET A 80 3.51 -8.20 25.23
CA MET A 80 3.88 -7.59 26.51
C MET A 80 3.87 -8.58 27.69
N ASP A 81 3.65 -9.87 27.45
CA ASP A 81 3.57 -10.88 28.50
C ASP A 81 4.86 -10.97 29.32
N GLY A 82 4.73 -10.73 30.63
CA GLY A 82 5.84 -10.73 31.57
C GLY A 82 6.54 -9.37 31.73
N LEU A 83 6.11 -8.32 31.01
CA LEU A 83 6.59 -6.98 31.29
C LEU A 83 6.12 -6.53 32.68
N SER A 84 7.05 -5.98 33.46
CA SER A 84 6.79 -5.41 34.77
C SER A 84 7.59 -4.12 34.97
N THR A 85 7.35 -3.40 36.07
CA THR A 85 8.13 -2.20 36.44
C THR A 85 9.61 -2.49 36.70
N ARG A 86 10.00 -3.75 36.82
CA ARG A 86 11.41 -4.19 36.93
C ARG A 86 12.10 -4.28 35.57
N THR A 87 11.37 -4.23 34.47
CA THR A 87 11.93 -4.36 33.12
C THR A 87 12.90 -3.20 32.85
N GLU A 88 14.13 -3.54 32.50
CA GLU A 88 15.14 -2.56 32.09
C GLU A 88 14.86 -2.12 30.65
N ILE A 89 15.00 -0.83 30.40
CA ILE A 89 14.88 -0.24 29.06
C ILE A 89 16.27 0.15 28.61
N ILE A 90 16.72 -0.38 27.48
CA ILE A 90 18.05 -0.17 26.95
C ILE A 90 17.92 0.60 25.64
N ALA A 91 18.32 1.87 25.64
CA ALA A 91 18.37 2.71 24.45
C ALA A 91 19.46 2.18 23.50
N THR A 92 19.10 1.88 22.24
CA THR A 92 20.06 1.35 21.27
C THR A 92 20.87 2.44 20.57
N GLY A 93 20.36 3.68 20.55
CA GLY A 93 20.89 4.77 19.73
C GLY A 93 20.65 4.59 18.24
N GLU A 94 19.92 3.56 17.83
CA GLU A 94 19.62 3.24 16.44
C GLU A 94 18.17 3.54 16.13
N THR A 95 17.92 4.01 14.90
CA THR A 95 16.57 4.11 14.37
C THR A 95 16.03 2.72 14.05
N LEU A 96 14.71 2.58 14.19
CA LEU A 96 14.02 1.37 13.78
C LEU A 96 14.27 1.09 12.30
N GLY A 97 14.74 -0.11 12.00
CA GLY A 97 15.01 -0.56 10.64
C GLY A 97 14.26 -1.84 10.30
N VAL A 98 14.26 -2.17 9.02
CA VAL A 98 13.70 -3.40 8.46
C VAL A 98 14.78 -4.14 7.67
N SER A 99 14.76 -5.46 7.74
CA SER A 99 15.61 -6.30 6.88
C SER A 99 15.08 -6.24 5.45
N VAL A 100 15.93 -5.91 4.49
CA VAL A 100 15.61 -5.82 3.05
C VAL A 100 16.61 -6.63 2.22
N GLY A 101 16.18 -7.12 1.06
CA GLY A 101 17.07 -7.74 0.09
C GLY A 101 16.34 -8.64 -0.89
N ASP A 102 16.99 -8.95 -2.01
CA ASP A 102 16.44 -9.85 -3.04
C ASP A 102 16.10 -11.25 -2.52
N ALA A 103 16.76 -11.67 -1.44
CA ALA A 103 16.47 -12.93 -0.77
C ALA A 103 15.04 -13.01 -0.17
N GLN A 104 14.32 -11.88 -0.08
CA GLN A 104 12.93 -11.81 0.35
C GLN A 104 11.93 -11.93 -0.80
N LEU A 105 12.37 -11.86 -2.06
CA LEU A 105 11.49 -12.10 -3.20
C LEU A 105 10.91 -13.52 -3.12
N GLY A 106 9.60 -13.65 -3.28
CA GLY A 106 8.93 -14.93 -3.06
C GLY A 106 8.62 -15.22 -1.60
N ARG A 107 8.80 -14.27 -0.66
CA ARG A 107 8.59 -14.51 0.78
C ARG A 107 7.39 -13.76 1.35
N VAL A 108 6.84 -14.31 2.44
CA VAL A 108 5.83 -13.66 3.29
C VAL A 108 6.46 -13.32 4.63
N ILE A 109 6.44 -12.05 5.01
CA ILE A 109 7.02 -11.55 6.25
C ILE A 109 5.96 -10.85 7.11
N SER A 110 6.14 -10.92 8.42
CA SER A 110 5.40 -10.07 9.35
C SER A 110 6.00 -8.65 9.34
N PRO A 111 5.29 -7.65 9.88
CA PRO A 111 5.85 -6.33 10.16
C PRO A 111 7.05 -6.39 11.11
N MET A 112 7.25 -7.55 11.74
CA MET A 112 8.35 -7.83 12.63
C MET A 112 9.59 -8.43 12.00
N GLY A 113 9.56 -8.67 10.70
CA GLY A 113 10.67 -9.31 10.00
C GLY A 113 10.73 -10.82 10.23
N GLU A 114 9.71 -11.40 10.87
CA GLU A 114 9.55 -12.85 10.94
C GLU A 114 9.03 -13.38 9.61
N PHE A 115 9.58 -14.51 9.15
CA PHE A 115 9.12 -15.16 7.93
C PHE A 115 7.94 -16.07 8.26
N LEU A 116 6.76 -15.76 7.71
CA LEU A 116 5.51 -16.46 7.99
C LEU A 116 5.32 -17.72 7.13
N ASP A 117 6.10 -17.85 6.08
CA ASP A 117 6.08 -18.96 5.13
C ASP A 117 7.18 -20.00 5.37
N GLY A 118 7.93 -19.88 6.48
CA GLY A 118 8.94 -20.86 6.89
C GLY A 118 10.23 -20.23 7.41
N SER A 119 11.34 -20.94 7.24
CA SER A 119 12.64 -20.46 7.75
C SER A 119 13.15 -19.22 6.98
N PRO A 120 13.91 -18.33 7.62
CA PRO A 120 14.54 -17.19 6.94
C PRO A 120 15.35 -17.62 5.72
N PRO A 121 15.44 -16.79 4.67
CA PRO A 121 16.20 -17.12 3.48
C PRO A 121 17.70 -17.18 3.81
N LEU A 122 18.43 -18.01 3.06
CA LEU A 122 19.88 -18.16 3.20
C LEU A 122 20.69 -16.99 2.60
N GLY A 123 20.01 -16.02 1.97
CA GLY A 123 20.64 -14.85 1.35
C GLY A 123 20.94 -13.72 2.34
N VAL A 124 21.81 -12.80 1.90
CA VAL A 124 22.16 -11.61 2.69
C VAL A 124 20.98 -10.65 2.73
N LEU A 125 20.64 -10.22 3.95
CA LEU A 125 19.70 -9.12 4.18
C LEU A 125 20.47 -7.92 4.72
N LEU A 126 20.11 -6.75 4.21
CA LEU A 126 20.62 -5.47 4.66
C LEU A 126 19.60 -4.84 5.60
N ARG A 127 20.04 -3.89 6.43
CA ARG A 127 19.13 -3.08 7.23
C ARG A 127 18.80 -1.79 6.49
N TYR A 128 17.51 -1.51 6.35
CA TYR A 128 16.99 -0.29 5.74
C TYR A 128 16.19 0.54 6.77
N PRO A 129 16.22 1.88 6.74
CA PRO A 129 15.38 2.69 7.61
C PRO A 129 13.89 2.38 7.41
N LEU A 130 13.16 2.16 8.51
CA LEU A 130 11.70 1.98 8.42
C LEU A 130 11.00 3.29 8.07
N HIS A 131 11.45 4.36 8.71
CA HIS A 131 11.02 5.73 8.47
C HIS A 131 12.10 6.44 7.67
N ALA A 132 11.68 7.01 6.54
CA ALA A 132 12.51 7.79 5.65
C ALA A 132 11.70 8.98 5.15
N GLU A 133 12.39 10.08 4.85
CA GLU A 133 11.79 11.20 4.16
C GLU A 133 11.54 10.83 2.68
N PRO A 134 10.43 11.27 2.08
CA PRO A 134 10.20 11.13 0.65
C PRO A 134 11.38 11.66 -0.19
N PRO A 135 11.62 11.11 -1.40
CA PRO A 135 12.59 11.69 -2.32
C PRO A 135 12.31 13.17 -2.55
N ALA A 136 13.37 14.00 -2.50
CA ALA A 136 13.26 15.43 -2.71
C ALA A 136 12.60 15.73 -4.08
N PRO A 137 11.66 16.68 -4.19
CA PRO A 137 10.90 16.88 -5.43
C PRO A 137 11.74 17.04 -6.70
N PHE A 138 12.87 17.75 -6.62
CA PHE A 138 13.76 18.00 -7.75
C PHE A 138 14.74 16.86 -8.06
N SER A 139 14.84 15.84 -7.18
CA SER A 139 15.60 14.62 -7.48
C SER A 139 14.75 13.52 -8.12
N ARG A 140 13.42 13.74 -8.22
CA ARG A 140 12.49 12.77 -8.81
C ARG A 140 12.61 12.77 -10.32
N GLN A 141 12.60 11.59 -10.93
CA GLN A 141 12.40 11.47 -12.37
C GLN A 141 11.04 12.01 -12.79
N LEU A 142 10.94 12.51 -14.02
CA LEU A 142 9.66 12.88 -14.60
C LEU A 142 8.84 11.63 -14.90
N ILE A 143 7.54 11.71 -14.65
CA ILE A 143 6.61 10.62 -14.94
C ILE A 143 6.21 10.72 -16.42
N VAL A 144 6.82 9.87 -17.26
CA VAL A 144 6.65 9.94 -18.73
C VAL A 144 6.28 8.59 -19.36
N HIS A 145 6.33 7.50 -18.61
CA HIS A 145 6.08 6.15 -19.13
C HIS A 145 4.76 5.59 -18.59
N PRO A 146 3.90 5.03 -19.46
CA PRO A 146 2.70 4.34 -19.01
C PRO A 146 3.07 3.04 -18.29
N MET A 147 2.21 2.64 -17.35
CA MET A 147 2.28 1.35 -16.66
C MET A 147 1.07 0.52 -17.07
N SER A 148 1.32 -0.65 -17.65
CA SER A 148 0.27 -1.60 -17.99
C SER A 148 -0.05 -2.48 -16.79
N LEU A 149 -1.33 -2.53 -16.44
CA LEU A 149 -1.87 -3.43 -15.42
C LEU A 149 -2.58 -4.64 -16.03
N GLY A 150 -2.69 -4.69 -17.36
CA GLY A 150 -3.33 -5.77 -18.11
C GLY A 150 -4.85 -5.76 -18.05
N VAL A 151 -5.46 -4.67 -17.59
CA VAL A 151 -6.93 -4.52 -17.44
C VAL A 151 -7.42 -3.45 -18.40
N ARG A 152 -8.21 -3.80 -19.42
CA ARG A 152 -8.62 -2.92 -20.53
C ARG A 152 -9.31 -1.63 -20.08
N SER A 153 -10.24 -1.74 -19.12
CA SER A 153 -10.94 -0.56 -18.58
C SER A 153 -9.99 0.41 -17.89
N ILE A 154 -8.87 -0.08 -17.34
CA ILE A 154 -7.83 0.74 -16.71
C ILE A 154 -6.80 1.20 -17.74
N ASP A 155 -6.13 0.27 -18.41
CA ASP A 155 -5.05 0.55 -19.36
C ASP A 155 -5.52 1.38 -20.56
N GLY A 156 -6.80 1.27 -20.95
CA GLY A 156 -7.39 2.02 -22.06
C GLY A 156 -7.97 3.37 -21.66
N LEU A 157 -8.75 3.44 -20.57
CA LEU A 157 -9.59 4.62 -20.23
C LEU A 157 -9.15 5.35 -18.96
N LEU A 158 -8.22 4.80 -18.19
CA LEU A 158 -7.73 5.33 -16.92
C LEU A 158 -6.21 5.12 -16.76
N THR A 159 -5.47 5.15 -17.87
CA THR A 159 -4.09 4.66 -17.93
C THR A 159 -3.21 5.22 -16.81
N LEU A 160 -2.48 4.32 -16.15
CA LEU A 160 -1.54 4.67 -15.10
C LEU A 160 -0.17 4.99 -15.68
N ALA A 161 0.60 5.74 -14.93
CA ALA A 161 2.00 6.01 -15.20
C ALA A 161 2.93 5.34 -14.18
N GLN A 162 4.16 5.04 -14.59
CA GLN A 162 5.19 4.53 -13.69
C GLN A 162 5.53 5.57 -12.62
N GLY A 163 5.46 5.18 -11.34
CA GLY A 163 5.61 6.11 -10.22
C GLY A 163 4.33 6.84 -9.81
N GLN A 164 3.18 6.53 -10.42
CA GLN A 164 1.91 7.14 -10.03
C GLN A 164 1.34 6.50 -8.75
N ARG A 165 0.63 7.29 -7.94
CA ARG A 165 -0.08 6.80 -6.76
C ARG A 165 -1.58 6.86 -7.00
N MET A 166 -2.23 5.71 -7.01
CA MET A 166 -3.64 5.54 -7.34
C MET A 166 -4.41 4.89 -6.20
N GLY A 167 -5.60 5.41 -5.91
CA GLY A 167 -6.51 4.78 -4.96
C GLY A 167 -7.48 3.82 -5.66
N ILE A 168 -7.85 2.72 -5.01
CA ILE A 168 -8.90 1.80 -5.47
C ILE A 168 -10.01 1.80 -4.42
N PHE A 169 -11.14 2.40 -4.74
CA PHE A 169 -12.26 2.63 -3.85
C PHE A 169 -13.36 1.63 -4.15
N GLY A 170 -13.91 0.99 -3.13
CA GLY A 170 -15.04 0.10 -3.33
C GLY A 170 -15.60 -0.47 -2.04
N GLU A 171 -16.87 -0.84 -2.11
CA GLU A 171 -17.55 -1.56 -1.05
C GLU A 171 -17.04 -3.01 -0.92
N PRO A 172 -17.22 -3.67 0.23
CA PRO A 172 -16.98 -5.11 0.32
C PRO A 172 -17.79 -5.90 -0.72
N GLY A 173 -17.16 -6.87 -1.37
CA GLY A 173 -17.84 -7.79 -2.30
C GLY A 173 -17.91 -7.34 -3.76
N VAL A 174 -17.47 -6.13 -4.12
CA VAL A 174 -17.49 -5.61 -5.51
C VAL A 174 -16.40 -6.17 -6.43
N GLY A 175 -15.66 -7.20 -6.00
CA GLY A 175 -14.59 -7.83 -6.80
C GLY A 175 -13.20 -7.19 -6.65
N LYS A 176 -12.96 -6.39 -5.60
CA LYS A 176 -11.65 -5.76 -5.29
C LYS A 176 -10.49 -6.77 -5.32
N SER A 177 -10.57 -7.85 -4.54
CA SER A 177 -9.49 -8.83 -4.45
C SER A 177 -9.19 -9.51 -5.79
N SER A 178 -10.23 -9.82 -6.58
CA SER A 178 -10.08 -10.39 -7.91
C SER A 178 -9.38 -9.43 -8.88
N LEU A 179 -9.71 -8.14 -8.82
CA LEU A 179 -9.03 -7.10 -9.61
C LEU A 179 -7.56 -6.99 -9.21
N LEU A 180 -7.26 -6.91 -7.90
CA LEU A 180 -5.89 -6.83 -7.39
C LEU A 180 -5.05 -8.04 -7.82
N ALA A 181 -5.61 -9.24 -7.72
CA ALA A 181 -4.94 -10.46 -8.19
C ALA A 181 -4.66 -10.42 -9.69
N SER A 182 -5.62 -9.92 -10.50
CA SER A 182 -5.42 -9.72 -11.94
C SER A 182 -4.27 -8.75 -12.22
N ILE A 183 -4.24 -7.61 -11.53
CA ILE A 183 -3.18 -6.61 -11.68
C ILE A 183 -1.81 -7.22 -11.32
N VAL A 184 -1.71 -7.91 -10.19
CA VAL A 184 -0.44 -8.52 -9.72
C VAL A 184 0.06 -9.59 -10.69
N ARG A 185 -0.84 -10.38 -11.30
CA ARG A 185 -0.47 -11.35 -12.34
C ARG A 185 0.09 -10.68 -13.58
N ASN A 186 -0.55 -9.61 -14.03
CA ASN A 186 -0.38 -9.09 -15.38
C ASN A 186 0.52 -7.84 -15.47
N THR A 187 0.89 -7.25 -14.34
CA THR A 187 1.76 -6.08 -14.31
C THR A 187 3.16 -6.37 -14.87
N ASN A 188 3.74 -5.36 -15.53
CA ASN A 188 5.11 -5.38 -16.02
C ASN A 188 6.16 -4.87 -15.01
N ALA A 189 5.81 -4.69 -13.73
CA ALA A 189 6.76 -4.28 -12.69
C ALA A 189 7.86 -5.32 -12.44
N ASP A 190 9.08 -4.86 -12.14
CA ASP A 190 10.22 -5.72 -11.84
C ASP A 190 10.02 -6.45 -10.50
N VAL A 191 9.49 -5.72 -9.51
CA VAL A 191 9.22 -6.22 -8.16
C VAL A 191 7.82 -5.81 -7.73
N ILE A 192 7.16 -6.68 -6.98
CA ILE A 192 5.86 -6.40 -6.38
C ILE A 192 6.02 -6.45 -4.86
N VAL A 193 5.54 -5.42 -4.18
CA VAL A 193 5.46 -5.41 -2.71
C VAL A 193 4.00 -5.29 -2.33
N ILE A 194 3.50 -6.23 -1.53
CA ILE A 194 2.09 -6.28 -1.11
C ILE A 194 2.03 -6.12 0.40
N ALA A 195 1.28 -5.15 0.90
CA ALA A 195 0.90 -5.04 2.29
C ALA A 195 -0.54 -5.52 2.47
N LEU A 196 -0.74 -6.54 3.30
CA LEU A 196 -2.06 -7.08 3.66
C LEU A 196 -2.31 -6.78 5.14
N ILE A 197 -3.14 -5.78 5.39
CA ILE A 197 -3.33 -5.13 6.68
C ILE A 197 -4.76 -5.36 7.15
N GLY A 198 -4.93 -6.04 8.28
CA GLY A 198 -6.23 -6.28 8.90
C GLY A 198 -7.14 -7.24 8.11
N GLU A 199 -6.59 -7.94 7.12
CA GLU A 199 -7.28 -8.97 6.36
C GLU A 199 -7.31 -10.30 7.12
N ARG A 200 -8.25 -11.19 6.75
CA ARG A 200 -8.34 -12.51 7.37
C ARG A 200 -7.26 -13.43 6.80
N GLY A 201 -6.65 -14.28 7.63
CA GLY A 201 -5.56 -15.18 7.20
C GLY A 201 -5.91 -16.10 6.01
N ARG A 202 -7.17 -16.51 5.89
CA ARG A 202 -7.66 -17.29 4.73
C ARG A 202 -7.61 -16.48 3.42
N GLU A 203 -7.96 -15.20 3.48
CA GLU A 203 -8.03 -14.31 2.31
C GLU A 203 -6.61 -13.94 1.84
N VAL A 204 -5.68 -13.82 2.79
CA VAL A 204 -4.25 -13.69 2.52
C VAL A 204 -3.72 -14.89 1.73
N ARG A 205 -4.00 -16.12 2.20
CA ARG A 205 -3.55 -17.34 1.51
C ARG A 205 -4.20 -17.50 0.14
N GLU A 206 -5.49 -17.23 0.03
CA GLU A 206 -6.19 -17.26 -1.25
C GLU A 206 -5.51 -16.34 -2.28
N LEU A 207 -5.19 -15.11 -1.90
CA LEU A 207 -4.50 -14.17 -2.80
C LEU A 207 -3.10 -14.68 -3.19
N LEU A 208 -2.28 -15.02 -2.20
CA LEU A 208 -0.85 -15.33 -2.40
C LEU A 208 -0.61 -16.70 -3.04
N ASP A 209 -1.34 -17.73 -2.61
CA ASP A 209 -1.08 -19.12 -2.97
C ASP A 209 -1.95 -19.61 -4.13
N VAL A 210 -3.13 -19.02 -4.33
CA VAL A 210 -4.10 -19.46 -5.36
C VAL A 210 -4.19 -18.45 -6.50
N GLN A 211 -4.44 -17.17 -6.18
CA GLN A 211 -4.83 -16.21 -7.21
C GLN A 211 -3.63 -15.58 -7.94
N MET A 212 -2.52 -15.28 -7.27
CA MET A 212 -1.40 -14.58 -7.90
C MET A 212 -0.60 -15.42 -8.92
N GLY A 213 -0.64 -16.74 -8.82
CA GLY A 213 0.19 -17.61 -9.67
C GLY A 213 1.69 -17.58 -9.31
N ALA A 214 2.42 -18.61 -9.75
CA ALA A 214 3.80 -18.85 -9.32
C ALA A 214 4.80 -17.79 -9.81
N GLU A 215 4.60 -17.22 -11.01
CA GLU A 215 5.51 -16.22 -11.56
C GLU A 215 5.45 -14.90 -10.81
N ALA A 216 4.26 -14.33 -10.62
CA ALA A 216 4.10 -13.13 -9.82
C ALA A 216 4.60 -13.36 -8.40
N ARG A 217 4.22 -14.49 -7.78
CA ARG A 217 4.67 -14.86 -6.44
C ARG A 217 6.18 -14.80 -6.27
N ARG A 218 6.97 -15.31 -7.24
CA ARG A 218 8.46 -15.31 -7.17
C ARG A 218 9.07 -13.91 -7.10
N ARG A 219 8.45 -12.90 -7.70
CA ARG A 219 8.90 -11.50 -7.66
C ARG A 219 8.15 -10.65 -6.63
N THR A 220 7.36 -11.27 -5.75
CA THR A 220 6.58 -10.59 -4.72
C THR A 220 7.17 -10.76 -3.32
N VAL A 221 7.30 -9.66 -2.59
CA VAL A 221 7.43 -9.68 -1.13
C VAL A 221 6.08 -9.29 -0.52
N ALA A 222 5.52 -10.16 0.33
CA ALA A 222 4.26 -9.88 1.02
C ALA A 222 4.51 -9.57 2.49
N VAL A 223 4.00 -8.44 2.96
CA VAL A 223 4.01 -8.01 4.36
C VAL A 223 2.61 -8.19 4.91
N VAL A 224 2.45 -9.05 5.92
CA VAL A 224 1.13 -9.47 6.40
C VAL A 224 0.96 -9.16 7.88
N ALA A 225 -0.05 -8.36 8.20
CA ALA A 225 -0.54 -8.15 9.56
C ALA A 225 -2.05 -8.43 9.59
N THR A 226 -2.45 -9.62 10.04
CA THR A 226 -3.85 -10.05 10.06
C THR A 226 -4.69 -9.27 11.08
N SER A 227 -6.02 -9.36 11.00
CA SER A 227 -6.96 -8.62 11.86
C SER A 227 -6.80 -8.86 13.36
N ASP A 228 -6.29 -10.02 13.76
CA ASP A 228 -6.04 -10.42 15.15
C ASP A 228 -4.74 -9.84 15.73
N ARG A 229 -3.89 -9.23 14.89
CA ARG A 229 -2.63 -8.62 15.33
C ARG A 229 -2.85 -7.25 15.97
N PRO A 230 -1.98 -6.82 16.91
CA PRO A 230 -2.07 -5.50 17.53
C PRO A 230 -2.09 -4.34 16.53
N ALA A 231 -2.75 -3.23 16.89
CA ALA A 231 -2.84 -2.05 16.02
C ALA A 231 -1.48 -1.50 15.58
N ALA A 232 -0.50 -1.50 16.48
CA ALA A 232 0.87 -1.08 16.19
C ALA A 232 1.52 -1.93 15.07
N GLU A 233 1.34 -3.25 15.10
CA GLU A 233 1.84 -4.13 14.02
C GLU A 233 1.15 -3.84 12.69
N ARG A 234 -0.16 -3.59 12.70
CA ARG A 234 -0.93 -3.27 11.49
C ARG A 234 -0.50 -1.93 10.87
N VAL A 235 -0.25 -0.90 11.68
CA VAL A 235 0.31 0.38 11.21
C VAL A 235 1.72 0.18 10.65
N ARG A 236 2.56 -0.57 11.37
CA ARG A 236 3.93 -0.87 10.98
C ARG A 236 4.01 -1.64 9.65
N ALA A 237 3.05 -2.52 9.37
CA ALA A 237 2.99 -3.27 8.12
C ALA A 237 3.05 -2.36 6.88
N ALA A 238 2.33 -1.22 6.92
CA ALA A 238 2.32 -0.25 5.83
C ALA A 238 3.70 0.37 5.62
N PHE A 239 4.37 0.77 6.70
CA PHE A 239 5.71 1.36 6.62
C PHE A 239 6.78 0.34 6.21
N VAL A 240 6.68 -0.92 6.67
CA VAL A 240 7.58 -2.01 6.29
C VAL A 240 7.48 -2.31 4.80
N ALA A 241 6.26 -2.42 4.27
CA ALA A 241 6.04 -2.60 2.84
C ALA A 241 6.56 -1.42 2.01
N THR A 242 6.36 -0.20 2.50
CA THR A 242 6.88 1.01 1.84
C THR A 242 8.41 1.02 1.82
N ALA A 243 9.07 0.70 2.93
CA ALA A 243 10.52 0.62 3.02
C ALA A 243 11.12 -0.47 2.12
N LEU A 244 10.44 -1.62 1.99
CA LEU A 244 10.81 -2.66 1.03
C LEU A 244 10.72 -2.16 -0.42
N ALA A 245 9.65 -1.43 -0.75
CA ALA A 245 9.48 -0.86 -2.07
C ALA A 245 10.54 0.22 -2.37
N GLU A 246 10.88 1.06 -1.40
CA GLU A 246 11.95 2.05 -1.48
C GLU A 246 13.30 1.40 -1.73
N TYR A 247 13.65 0.35 -0.98
CA TYR A 247 14.90 -0.38 -1.23
C TYR A 247 15.02 -0.81 -2.69
N HIS A 248 13.98 -1.46 -3.26
CA HIS A 248 14.02 -1.93 -4.63
C HIS A 248 14.02 -0.78 -5.66
N ARG A 249 13.27 0.31 -5.40
CA ARG A 249 13.33 1.55 -6.20
C ARG A 249 14.75 2.10 -6.23
N ASP A 250 15.40 2.17 -5.08
CA ASP A 250 16.74 2.75 -4.93
C ASP A 250 17.82 1.82 -5.50
N GLN A 251 17.50 0.55 -5.79
CA GLN A 251 18.28 -0.35 -6.66
C GLN A 251 17.98 -0.17 -8.17
N GLY A 252 17.20 0.83 -8.55
CA GLY A 252 16.85 1.16 -9.93
C GLY A 252 15.66 0.40 -10.51
N ARG A 253 14.87 -0.31 -9.69
CA ARG A 253 13.74 -1.13 -10.17
C ARG A 253 12.43 -0.36 -10.25
N ASN A 254 11.54 -0.81 -11.12
CA ASN A 254 10.14 -0.39 -11.15
C ASN A 254 9.32 -1.31 -10.25
N VAL A 255 8.77 -0.74 -9.18
CA VAL A 255 8.09 -1.47 -8.12
C VAL A 255 6.60 -1.17 -8.16
N LEU A 256 5.78 -2.22 -8.12
CA LEU A 256 4.36 -2.10 -7.80
C LEU A 256 4.17 -2.28 -6.28
N LEU A 257 3.77 -1.22 -5.58
CA LEU A 257 3.40 -1.28 -4.17
C LEU A 257 1.87 -1.36 -4.04
N LEU A 258 1.36 -2.49 -3.57
CA LEU A 258 -0.06 -2.70 -3.31
C LEU A 258 -0.32 -2.65 -1.81
N MET A 259 -1.18 -1.73 -1.37
CA MET A 259 -1.54 -1.53 0.04
C MET A 259 -3.00 -1.88 0.25
N ASP A 260 -3.29 -3.06 0.82
CA ASP A 260 -4.65 -3.52 1.12
C ASP A 260 -4.86 -3.67 2.64
N SER A 261 -5.45 -2.72 3.36
CA SER A 261 -6.01 -1.44 2.87
C SER A 261 -5.61 -0.23 3.71
N LEU A 262 -5.68 0.96 3.10
CA LEU A 262 -5.55 2.22 3.83
C LEU A 262 -6.65 2.41 4.87
N THR A 263 -7.86 1.88 4.65
CA THR A 263 -8.93 1.91 5.66
C THR A 263 -8.53 1.13 6.91
N ARG A 264 -7.88 -0.03 6.76
CA ARG A 264 -7.41 -0.83 7.90
C ARG A 264 -6.22 -0.18 8.61
N PHE A 265 -5.30 0.43 7.85
CA PHE A 265 -4.25 1.29 8.39
C PHE A 265 -4.83 2.46 9.21
N ALA A 266 -5.79 3.20 8.65
CA ALA A 266 -6.44 4.34 9.29
C ALA A 266 -7.15 3.94 10.59
N ARG A 267 -7.90 2.83 10.58
CA ARG A 267 -8.56 2.29 11.78
C ARG A 267 -7.54 1.92 12.86
N ALA A 268 -6.42 1.31 12.48
CA ALA A 268 -5.35 0.98 13.43
C ALA A 268 -4.67 2.23 13.99
N GLN A 269 -4.40 3.24 13.16
CA GLN A 269 -3.84 4.51 13.61
C GLN A 269 -4.80 5.25 14.56
N ARG A 270 -6.10 5.21 14.28
CA ARG A 270 -7.15 5.74 15.16
C ARG A 270 -7.18 5.04 16.51
N GLU A 271 -7.11 3.71 16.53
CA GLU A 271 -7.05 2.92 17.77
C GLU A 271 -5.86 3.33 18.65
N ILE A 272 -4.67 3.48 18.04
CA ILE A 272 -3.46 3.93 18.74
C ILE A 272 -3.64 5.35 19.28
N GLY A 273 -4.03 6.32 18.44
CA GLY A 273 -4.15 7.72 18.85
C GLY A 273 -5.14 7.90 20.02
N LEU A 274 -6.28 7.21 19.97
CA LEU A 274 -7.27 7.24 21.05
C LEU A 274 -6.74 6.60 22.33
N ALA A 275 -5.94 5.53 22.25
CA ALA A 275 -5.32 4.89 23.41
C ALA A 275 -4.29 5.79 24.10
N VAL A 276 -3.65 6.71 23.36
CA VAL A 276 -2.73 7.73 23.92
C VAL A 276 -3.49 8.96 24.44
N GLY A 277 -4.81 9.02 24.25
CA GLY A 277 -5.64 10.14 24.68
C GLY A 277 -5.72 11.30 23.68
N GLU A 278 -5.35 11.10 22.41
CA GLU A 278 -5.59 12.12 21.39
C GLU A 278 -7.10 12.37 21.22
N PRO A 279 -7.55 13.64 21.12
CA PRO A 279 -8.96 13.92 20.91
C PRO A 279 -9.41 13.46 19.52
N PRO A 280 -10.60 12.82 19.40
CA PRO A 280 -11.19 12.51 18.11
C PRO A 280 -11.70 13.81 17.46
N THR A 281 -10.95 14.37 16.52
CA THR A 281 -11.26 15.68 15.93
C THR A 281 -12.20 15.53 14.73
N ARG A 282 -11.66 15.25 13.54
CA ARG A 282 -12.42 15.21 12.29
C ARG A 282 -13.07 13.84 12.12
N ARG A 283 -14.41 13.81 12.27
CA ARG A 283 -15.24 12.60 12.08
C ARG A 283 -14.72 11.37 12.85
N GLY A 284 -14.22 11.59 14.07
CA GLY A 284 -13.77 10.51 14.95
C GLY A 284 -12.31 10.07 14.79
N TYR A 285 -11.55 10.66 13.87
CA TYR A 285 -10.12 10.36 13.70
C TYR A 285 -9.22 11.37 14.45
N PRO A 286 -8.12 10.89 15.06
CA PRO A 286 -7.16 11.75 15.75
C PRO A 286 -6.25 12.51 14.76
N PRO A 287 -5.66 13.66 15.16
CA PRO A 287 -4.71 14.41 14.33
C PRO A 287 -3.51 13.60 13.83
N SER A 288 -3.05 12.60 14.60
CA SER A 288 -1.94 11.73 14.19
C SER A 288 -2.23 10.95 12.91
N PHE A 289 -3.48 10.58 12.64
CA PHE A 289 -3.86 9.94 11.38
C PHE A 289 -3.62 10.86 10.17
N PHE A 290 -4.11 12.10 10.24
CA PHE A 290 -3.95 13.08 9.15
C PHE A 290 -2.50 13.48 8.92
N SER A 291 -1.64 13.34 9.94
CA SER A 291 -0.19 13.54 9.79
C SER A 291 0.53 12.30 9.23
N ALA A 292 0.08 11.10 9.60
CA ALA A 292 0.71 9.85 9.17
C ALA A 292 0.40 9.48 7.72
N LEU A 293 -0.82 9.75 7.24
CA LEU A 293 -1.26 9.36 5.90
C LEU A 293 -0.42 10.03 4.79
N PRO A 294 -0.23 11.36 4.74
CA PRO A 294 0.64 11.99 3.74
C PRO A 294 2.08 11.47 3.80
N ARG A 295 2.64 11.29 5.02
CA ARG A 295 3.99 10.76 5.21
C ARG A 295 4.17 9.35 4.66
N LEU A 296 3.11 8.54 4.67
CA LEU A 296 3.12 7.21 4.06
C LEU A 296 3.00 7.29 2.54
N LEU A 297 2.05 8.07 2.01
CA LEU A 297 1.73 8.09 0.58
C LEU A 297 2.78 8.83 -0.27
N GLU A 298 3.40 9.88 0.27
CA GLU A 298 4.42 10.68 -0.44
C GLU A 298 5.74 9.92 -0.64
N ARG A 299 5.95 8.81 0.06
CA ARG A 299 7.15 7.96 -0.08
C ARG A 299 7.14 7.13 -1.36
N ALA A 300 5.96 6.83 -1.90
CA ALA A 300 5.82 6.25 -3.23
C ALA A 300 5.99 7.34 -4.30
N GLY A 301 6.42 6.93 -5.49
CA GLY A 301 6.73 7.85 -6.57
C GLY A 301 7.99 7.50 -7.35
N PRO A 302 8.32 8.29 -8.38
CA PRO A 302 9.61 8.22 -9.06
C PRO A 302 10.75 8.57 -8.10
N GLY A 303 11.79 7.73 -8.08
CA GLY A 303 13.04 8.00 -7.36
C GLY A 303 14.02 8.80 -8.20
N ALA A 304 15.27 8.91 -7.72
CA ALA A 304 16.39 9.32 -8.58
C ALA A 304 16.72 8.22 -9.62
N THR A 305 16.56 6.97 -9.19
CA THR A 305 16.58 5.76 -10.00
C THR A 305 15.35 4.93 -9.66
N GLY A 306 14.79 4.21 -10.63
CA GLY A 306 13.60 3.38 -10.42
C GLY A 306 12.34 4.17 -10.05
N SER A 307 11.25 3.45 -9.79
CA SER A 307 9.96 4.04 -9.45
C SER A 307 9.14 3.14 -8.53
N ILE A 308 8.26 3.74 -7.72
CA ILE A 308 7.22 3.01 -6.98
C ILE A 308 5.87 3.49 -7.49
N THR A 309 5.16 2.65 -8.24
CA THR A 309 3.75 2.86 -8.52
C THR A 309 2.93 2.29 -7.36
N GLY A 310 2.17 3.15 -6.68
CA GLY A 310 1.38 2.77 -5.51
C GLY A 310 -0.09 2.53 -5.85
N LEU A 311 -0.63 1.37 -5.49
CA LEU A 311 -2.05 1.06 -5.52
C LEU A 311 -2.58 0.91 -4.10
N TYR A 312 -3.42 1.85 -3.68
CA TYR A 312 -3.91 1.94 -2.31
C TYR A 312 -5.40 1.67 -2.25
N THR A 313 -5.81 0.58 -1.61
CA THR A 313 -7.24 0.29 -1.52
C THR A 313 -7.89 1.05 -0.36
N VAL A 314 -9.11 1.50 -0.59
CA VAL A 314 -9.97 2.16 0.39
C VAL A 314 -11.33 1.48 0.37
N LEU A 315 -11.70 0.92 1.51
CA LEU A 315 -13.02 0.36 1.73
C LEU A 315 -13.97 1.52 2.05
N THR A 316 -14.89 1.78 1.14
CA THR A 316 -15.95 2.79 1.33
C THR A 316 -17.20 2.07 1.86
N GLU A 317 -17.63 2.40 3.06
CA GLU A 317 -18.90 1.92 3.62
C GLU A 317 -19.96 3.01 3.43
N GLY A 318 -20.96 2.78 2.57
CA GLY A 318 -22.00 3.77 2.27
C GLY A 318 -21.48 4.96 1.44
N ASP A 319 -21.88 6.18 1.77
CA ASP A 319 -21.50 7.37 1.02
C ASP A 319 -20.01 7.72 1.20
N ALA A 320 -19.22 7.42 0.17
CA ALA A 320 -17.78 7.65 0.14
C ALA A 320 -17.36 9.12 0.25
N SER A 321 -18.30 10.08 0.12
CA SER A 321 -18.03 11.51 0.40
C SER A 321 -17.98 11.82 1.90
N MET A 322 -18.54 10.94 2.73
CA MET A 322 -18.61 11.09 4.19
C MET A 322 -17.47 10.36 4.92
N ASP A 323 -16.74 9.46 4.25
CA ASP A 323 -15.58 8.78 4.82
C ASP A 323 -14.33 9.69 4.81
N PRO A 324 -13.81 10.11 5.99
CA PRO A 324 -12.61 10.96 6.06
C PRO A 324 -11.36 10.29 5.49
N VAL A 325 -11.27 8.95 5.52
CA VAL A 325 -10.13 8.23 4.93
C VAL A 325 -10.19 8.35 3.42
N ALA A 326 -11.38 8.19 2.83
CA ALA A 326 -11.57 8.30 1.40
C ALA A 326 -11.35 9.75 0.91
N GLU A 327 -11.87 10.73 1.64
CA GLU A 327 -11.68 12.16 1.36
C GLU A 327 -10.19 12.54 1.33
N GLU A 328 -9.46 12.24 2.41
CA GLU A 328 -8.04 12.58 2.53
C GLU A 328 -7.17 11.80 1.54
N THR A 329 -7.50 10.54 1.27
CA THR A 329 -6.78 9.75 0.27
C THR A 329 -6.96 10.33 -1.13
N ARG A 330 -8.18 10.77 -1.51
CA ARG A 330 -8.43 11.39 -2.83
C ARG A 330 -7.72 12.73 -3.01
N SER A 331 -7.51 13.49 -1.94
CA SER A 331 -6.82 14.78 -2.02
C SER A 331 -5.32 14.60 -2.29
N ILE A 332 -4.70 13.60 -1.66
CA ILE A 332 -3.25 13.35 -1.73
C ILE A 332 -2.86 12.59 -3.02
N LEU A 333 -3.65 11.60 -3.44
CA LEU A 333 -3.30 10.72 -4.55
C LEU A 333 -3.43 11.38 -5.94
N ASP A 334 -2.75 10.79 -6.93
CA ASP A 334 -2.69 11.25 -8.31
C ASP A 334 -3.90 10.78 -9.15
N GLY A 335 -4.87 10.13 -8.51
CA GLY A 335 -6.06 9.59 -9.16
C GLY A 335 -6.70 8.47 -8.35
N HIS A 336 -7.80 7.94 -8.88
CA HIS A 336 -8.55 6.87 -8.25
C HIS A 336 -9.35 6.04 -9.25
N ILE A 337 -9.57 4.79 -8.88
CA ILE A 337 -10.43 3.82 -9.55
C ILE A 337 -11.57 3.51 -8.59
N VAL A 338 -12.82 3.69 -9.04
CA VAL A 338 -14.03 3.39 -8.28
C VAL A 338 -14.59 2.06 -8.74
N LEU A 339 -14.86 1.17 -7.79
CA LEU A 339 -15.56 -0.08 -8.01
C LEU A 339 -17.02 0.06 -7.60
N SER A 340 -17.93 -0.15 -8.55
CA SER A 340 -19.37 0.06 -8.37
C SER A 340 -20.07 -1.22 -7.91
N ALA A 341 -20.88 -1.09 -6.86
CA ALA A 341 -21.77 -2.16 -6.40
C ALA A 341 -22.86 -2.49 -7.43
N ASP A 342 -23.38 -1.49 -8.16
CA ASP A 342 -24.37 -1.71 -9.22
C ASP A 342 -23.80 -2.58 -10.35
N LEU A 343 -22.59 -2.27 -10.81
CA LEU A 343 -21.89 -3.08 -11.81
C LEU A 343 -21.67 -4.52 -11.32
N ALA A 344 -21.21 -4.68 -10.08
CA ALA A 344 -20.99 -6.00 -9.49
C ALA A 344 -22.30 -6.81 -9.38
N GLN A 345 -23.42 -6.18 -8.98
CA GLN A 345 -24.74 -6.82 -8.90
C GLN A 345 -25.25 -7.28 -10.27
N ARG A 346 -24.88 -6.57 -11.34
CA ARG A 346 -25.17 -6.93 -12.74
C ARG A 346 -24.18 -7.96 -13.32
N ASN A 347 -23.33 -8.56 -12.49
CA ASN A 347 -22.27 -9.49 -12.90
C ASN A 347 -21.31 -8.86 -13.94
N PHE A 348 -21.07 -7.55 -13.84
CA PHE A 348 -20.14 -6.81 -14.69
C PHE A 348 -18.79 -6.75 -13.99
N PHE A 349 -17.82 -7.52 -14.50
CA PHE A 349 -16.46 -7.57 -13.94
C PHE A 349 -15.37 -7.29 -14.98
N PRO A 350 -14.30 -6.57 -14.61
CA PRO A 350 -14.11 -5.90 -13.32
C PRO A 350 -15.12 -4.75 -13.15
N ALA A 351 -15.62 -4.54 -11.94
CA ALA A 351 -16.71 -3.60 -11.64
C ALA A 351 -16.26 -2.12 -11.62
N VAL A 352 -15.38 -1.73 -12.55
CA VAL A 352 -14.79 -0.39 -12.63
C VAL A 352 -15.80 0.60 -13.21
N ASP A 353 -16.20 1.58 -12.40
CA ASP A 353 -16.95 2.74 -12.88
C ASP A 353 -15.98 3.75 -13.48
N VAL A 354 -15.83 3.71 -14.80
CA VAL A 354 -14.91 4.57 -15.54
C VAL A 354 -15.28 6.05 -15.41
N LEU A 355 -16.57 6.39 -15.34
CA LEU A 355 -17.02 7.77 -15.28
C LEU A 355 -16.69 8.40 -13.92
N GLN A 356 -16.83 7.64 -12.84
CA GLN A 356 -16.42 8.07 -11.50
C GLN A 356 -14.92 7.92 -11.21
N SER A 357 -14.18 7.22 -12.08
CA SER A 357 -12.74 7.05 -11.96
C SER A 357 -11.95 8.10 -12.73
N ARG A 358 -10.72 8.36 -12.28
CA ARG A 358 -9.81 9.32 -12.93
C ARG A 358 -8.34 9.00 -12.68
N SER A 359 -7.53 9.00 -13.73
CA SER A 359 -6.06 9.12 -13.64
C SER A 359 -5.66 10.54 -14.03
N ARG A 360 -4.95 11.28 -13.16
CA ARG A 360 -4.53 12.66 -13.47
C ARG A 360 -3.33 12.72 -14.43
N LEU A 361 -2.63 11.59 -14.65
CA LEU A 361 -1.44 11.51 -15.49
C LEU A 361 -1.68 10.84 -16.84
N MET A 362 -2.88 10.30 -17.09
CA MET A 362 -3.22 9.64 -18.36
C MET A 362 -2.90 10.51 -19.58
N ASP A 363 -3.27 11.79 -19.54
CA ASP A 363 -3.05 12.71 -20.67
C ASP A 363 -1.56 12.96 -20.98
N GLN A 364 -0.68 12.71 -20.01
CA GLN A 364 0.77 12.90 -20.15
C GLN A 364 1.47 11.65 -20.68
N VAL A 365 0.93 10.45 -20.42
CA VAL A 365 1.59 9.18 -20.76
C VAL A 365 0.96 8.42 -21.93
N CYS A 366 -0.27 8.76 -22.32
CA CYS A 366 -0.94 8.18 -23.47
C CYS A 366 -0.63 8.94 -24.76
N GLY A 367 -0.48 8.18 -25.86
CA GLY A 367 -0.41 8.76 -27.20
C GLY A 367 -1.73 9.41 -27.62
N ASP A 368 -1.67 10.37 -28.55
CA ASP A 368 -2.80 11.18 -29.01
C ASP A 368 -4.01 10.34 -29.41
N GLU A 369 -3.80 9.28 -30.19
CA GLU A 369 -4.89 8.42 -30.66
C GLU A 369 -5.65 7.76 -29.49
N GLN A 370 -4.92 7.18 -28.53
CA GLN A 370 -5.55 6.56 -27.36
C GLN A 370 -6.34 7.59 -26.56
N ARG A 371 -5.80 8.81 -26.39
CA ARG A 371 -6.50 9.89 -25.68
C ARG A 371 -7.81 10.25 -26.38
N HIS A 372 -7.81 10.41 -27.70
CA HIS A 372 -9.02 10.70 -28.48
C HIS A 372 -10.07 9.58 -28.36
N LEU A 373 -9.66 8.31 -28.50
CA LEU A 373 -10.57 7.17 -28.36
C LEU A 373 -11.14 7.08 -26.94
N ALA A 374 -10.31 7.28 -25.91
CA ALA A 374 -10.77 7.26 -24.52
C ALA A 374 -11.77 8.38 -24.22
N MET A 375 -11.50 9.60 -24.69
CA MET A 375 -12.44 10.73 -24.57
C MET A 375 -13.77 10.41 -25.24
N ARG A 376 -13.76 9.90 -26.49
CA ARG A 376 -14.99 9.56 -27.22
C ARG A 376 -15.80 8.46 -26.53
N MET A 377 -15.14 7.39 -26.09
CA MET A 377 -15.81 6.31 -25.35
C MET A 377 -16.46 6.84 -24.06
N ARG A 378 -15.75 7.69 -23.29
CA ARG A 378 -16.29 8.30 -22.06
C ARG A 378 -17.49 9.22 -22.35
N GLU A 379 -17.44 10.00 -23.43
CA GLU A 379 -18.55 10.86 -23.87
C GLU A 379 -19.80 10.03 -24.18
N LEU A 380 -19.65 8.94 -24.95
CA LEU A 380 -20.76 8.03 -25.26
C LEU A 380 -21.30 7.32 -24.00
N MET A 381 -20.41 6.90 -23.09
CA MET A 381 -20.82 6.32 -21.80
C MET A 381 -21.64 7.32 -20.96
N ALA A 382 -21.18 8.56 -20.86
CA ALA A 382 -21.87 9.61 -20.13
C ALA A 382 -23.23 9.90 -20.76
N ARG A 383 -23.29 10.05 -22.08
CA ARG A 383 -24.54 10.31 -22.79
C ARG A 383 -25.54 9.16 -22.62
N ARG A 384 -25.07 7.92 -22.74
CA ARG A 384 -25.90 6.72 -22.54
C ARG A 384 -26.52 6.65 -21.14
N ASN A 385 -25.77 7.09 -20.12
CA ASN A 385 -26.22 7.13 -18.74
C ASN A 385 -27.30 8.21 -18.53
N GLU A 386 -27.12 9.40 -19.09
CA GLU A 386 -28.10 10.50 -19.01
C GLU A 386 -29.49 10.12 -19.57
N ILE A 387 -29.51 9.35 -20.66
CA ILE A 387 -30.75 8.96 -21.34
C ILE A 387 -31.26 7.56 -20.93
N GLU A 388 -30.62 6.89 -19.98
CA GLU A 388 -30.92 5.50 -19.64
C GLU A 388 -32.38 5.30 -19.25
N MET A 389 -32.92 6.20 -18.42
CA MET A 389 -34.31 6.12 -17.99
C MET A 389 -35.28 6.30 -19.15
N LEU A 390 -35.02 7.24 -20.07
CA LEU A 390 -35.85 7.49 -21.25
C LEU A 390 -35.93 6.26 -22.16
N ILE A 391 -34.80 5.56 -22.34
CA ILE A 391 -34.75 4.31 -23.10
C ILE A 391 -35.55 3.21 -22.37
N ARG A 392 -35.38 3.07 -21.05
CA ARG A 392 -36.09 2.05 -20.26
C ARG A 392 -37.61 2.21 -20.28
N VAL A 393 -38.12 3.45 -20.34
CA VAL A 393 -39.57 3.71 -20.46
C VAL A 393 -40.08 3.72 -21.90
N GLY A 394 -39.19 3.62 -22.90
CA GLY A 394 -39.56 3.63 -24.32
C GLY A 394 -39.85 5.02 -24.90
N GLU A 395 -39.46 6.09 -24.21
CA GLU A 395 -39.75 7.48 -24.58
C GLU A 395 -38.61 8.12 -25.41
N TYR A 396 -37.50 7.40 -25.62
CA TYR A 396 -36.41 7.88 -26.47
C TYR A 396 -36.73 7.67 -27.96
N ALA A 397 -36.70 8.74 -28.75
CA ALA A 397 -36.91 8.71 -30.20
C ALA A 397 -35.57 8.85 -30.95
N ALA A 398 -35.26 7.87 -31.80
CA ALA A 398 -34.07 7.90 -32.65
C ALA A 398 -34.08 9.13 -33.59
N GLY A 399 -32.92 9.73 -33.83
CA GLY A 399 -32.74 10.93 -34.65
C GLY A 399 -32.96 12.24 -33.92
N SER A 400 -33.36 12.21 -32.64
CA SER A 400 -33.53 13.42 -31.81
C SER A 400 -32.21 13.99 -31.32
N ASP A 401 -31.22 13.13 -31.10
CA ASP A 401 -29.86 13.50 -30.71
C ASP A 401 -28.85 12.50 -31.31
N PRO A 402 -28.02 12.94 -32.29
CA PRO A 402 -27.02 12.08 -32.92
C PRO A 402 -26.03 11.45 -31.93
N LEU A 403 -25.68 12.15 -30.85
CA LEU A 403 -24.74 11.62 -29.86
C LEU A 403 -25.38 10.51 -29.02
N ALA A 404 -26.64 10.68 -28.64
CA ALA A 404 -27.42 9.66 -27.95
C ALA A 404 -27.66 8.44 -28.83
N ASP A 405 -27.94 8.63 -30.11
CA ASP A 405 -28.09 7.55 -31.09
C ASP A 405 -26.80 6.72 -31.20
N GLU A 406 -25.65 7.38 -31.38
CA GLU A 406 -24.34 6.69 -31.40
C GLU A 406 -24.03 6.00 -30.07
N ALA A 407 -24.37 6.63 -28.95
CA ALA A 407 -24.16 6.05 -27.62
C ALA A 407 -24.99 4.78 -27.41
N ILE A 408 -26.21 4.71 -27.96
CA ILE A 408 -27.05 3.51 -27.95
C ILE A 408 -26.44 2.44 -28.86
N GLU A 409 -26.07 2.79 -30.09
CA GLU A 409 -25.49 1.88 -31.09
C GLU A 409 -24.20 1.22 -30.58
N ARG A 410 -23.32 2.01 -29.95
CA ARG A 410 -22.01 1.54 -29.48
C ARG A 410 -22.03 0.94 -28.07
N HIS A 411 -23.16 0.98 -27.38
CA HIS A 411 -23.25 0.60 -25.96
C HIS A 411 -22.76 -0.82 -25.68
N GLU A 412 -23.24 -1.80 -26.45
CA GLU A 412 -22.87 -3.21 -26.24
C GLU A 412 -21.38 -3.46 -26.49
N ALA A 413 -20.81 -2.82 -27.51
CA ALA A 413 -19.39 -2.90 -27.81
C ALA A 413 -18.52 -2.27 -26.70
N ILE A 414 -18.95 -1.15 -26.15
CA ILE A 414 -18.29 -0.51 -25.00
C ILE A 414 -18.38 -1.41 -23.76
N GLU A 415 -19.56 -1.95 -23.43
CA GLU A 415 -19.69 -2.88 -22.29
C GLU A 415 -18.78 -4.12 -22.47
N ALA A 416 -18.73 -4.70 -23.67
CA ALA A 416 -17.87 -5.83 -23.98
C ALA A 416 -16.37 -5.50 -23.84
N PHE A 417 -15.97 -4.28 -24.20
CA PHE A 417 -14.60 -3.82 -24.00
C PHE A 417 -14.23 -3.73 -22.52
N LEU A 418 -15.14 -3.18 -21.70
CA LEU A 418 -14.95 -2.94 -20.28
C LEU A 418 -14.98 -4.21 -19.44
N ARG A 419 -15.81 -5.19 -19.80
CA ARG A 419 -15.83 -6.51 -19.16
C ARG A 419 -14.56 -7.27 -19.52
N GLN A 420 -13.95 -7.95 -18.57
CA GLN A 420 -12.75 -8.74 -18.80
C GLN A 420 -12.65 -9.87 -17.78
N GLY A 421 -12.39 -11.10 -18.25
CA GLY A 421 -12.12 -12.23 -17.38
C GLY A 421 -10.82 -12.07 -16.61
N ALA A 422 -10.75 -12.63 -15.39
CA ALA A 422 -9.55 -12.56 -14.55
C ALA A 422 -8.28 -13.16 -15.21
N ASN A 423 -8.46 -14.10 -16.14
CA ASN A 423 -7.39 -14.79 -16.86
C ASN A 423 -7.25 -14.33 -18.32
N GLU A 424 -7.82 -13.19 -18.68
CA GLU A 424 -7.80 -12.64 -20.04
C GLU A 424 -7.03 -11.31 -20.06
N PRO A 425 -5.70 -11.30 -19.80
CA PRO A 425 -4.93 -10.07 -19.84
C PRO A 425 -4.98 -9.44 -21.24
N SER A 426 -4.91 -8.12 -21.29
CA SER A 426 -4.79 -7.38 -22.54
C SER A 426 -3.53 -6.53 -22.51
N SER A 427 -2.65 -6.72 -23.48
CA SER A 427 -1.51 -5.82 -23.67
C SER A 427 -1.98 -4.40 -24.07
N PRO A 428 -1.11 -3.37 -23.94
CA PRO A 428 -1.44 -2.02 -24.41
C PRO A 428 -1.84 -1.97 -25.89
N ASP A 429 -1.12 -2.71 -26.75
CA ASP A 429 -1.40 -2.75 -28.18
C ASP A 429 -2.74 -3.42 -28.50
N GLU A 430 -3.08 -4.51 -27.80
CA GLU A 430 -4.38 -5.16 -27.93
C GLU A 430 -5.51 -4.29 -27.42
N THR A 431 -5.28 -3.59 -26.30
CA THR A 431 -6.25 -2.65 -25.73
C THR A 431 -6.55 -1.54 -26.74
N LEU A 432 -5.53 -0.93 -27.33
CA LEU A 432 -5.71 0.11 -28.34
C LEU A 432 -6.42 -0.43 -29.60
N LYS A 433 -6.07 -1.64 -30.07
CA LYS A 433 -6.78 -2.30 -31.18
C LYS A 433 -8.26 -2.52 -30.86
N HIS A 434 -8.60 -2.91 -29.63
CA HIS A 434 -9.98 -3.07 -29.21
C HIS A 434 -10.71 -1.73 -29.13
N MET A 435 -10.07 -0.67 -28.61
CA MET A 435 -10.66 0.68 -28.61
C MET A 435 -10.98 1.16 -30.03
N ARG A 436 -10.08 0.94 -30.99
CA ARG A 436 -10.35 1.24 -32.41
C ARG A 436 -11.55 0.47 -32.94
N ARG A 437 -11.68 -0.83 -32.65
CA ARG A 437 -12.82 -1.64 -33.09
C ARG A 437 -14.14 -1.19 -32.48
N VAL A 438 -14.12 -0.72 -31.23
CA VAL A 438 -15.32 -0.20 -30.58
C VAL A 438 -15.79 1.08 -31.27
N MET A 439 -14.86 1.89 -31.81
CA MET A 439 -15.14 3.19 -32.44
C MET A 439 -15.18 3.19 -33.97
N ALA A 440 -14.80 2.10 -34.62
CA ALA A 440 -14.92 1.89 -36.07
C ALA A 440 -16.32 1.39 -36.39
#